data_AF-A0A258QZ12-F1
#
_entry.id   AF-A0A258QZ12-F1
#
_cell.length_a   1.000
_cell.length_b   1.000
_cell.length_c   1.000
_cell.angle_alpha   90.00
_cell.angle_beta   90.00
_cell.angle_gamma   90.00
#
_symmetry.space_group_name_H-M   'P 1'
#
loop_
_entity.id
_entity.type
_entity.pdbx_description
1 polymer ?
#
loop_
_entity_poly.entity_id
_entity_poly.type
_entity_poly.pdbx_seq_one_letter_code
_entity_poly.pdbx_strand_id
1 'polypeptide(L)'
;MGLCLASAAPAGAAEALAVQIAARPDAVPGAAASPVAPAEAAASPAAPGPAIATDARLAGDAQRTRLVIDLSRPVEFRAFTLANPYRVILDLPEVRFAFDASKGQTKRGLVNAYRYGDFAPGKARVVVDLAEPVTIDKAFVLEAVDNQPARLVLDLVKTDAAHFTSTVATAAEARGAPPEVEHVDTPADGDTRPVICLDPGHGGIDSGTTGASAFAEKNIVLDVALTLRDKLEASGKYRVVMTRSTDTFIPLGERVRIARANRAALFVS
;
A
#
# COMPACT_ATOMS: atom_id res chain seq x y z
N MET A 1 -3.50 10.77 -83.44
CA MET A 1 -2.64 11.88 -82.98
C MET A 1 -2.25 11.56 -81.55
N GLY A 2 -1.14 10.88 -81.26
CA GLY A 2 0.19 11.05 -81.82
C GLY A 2 0.90 12.14 -81.00
N LEU A 3 1.42 11.82 -79.82
CA LEU A 3 2.80 11.39 -79.54
C LEU A 3 3.73 12.59 -79.24
N CYS A 4 4.37 12.51 -78.08
CA CYS A 4 5.81 12.71 -77.87
C CYS A 4 6.45 14.11 -77.76
N LEU A 5 7.44 14.11 -76.84
CA LEU A 5 8.70 14.89 -76.82
C LEU A 5 8.53 16.34 -76.39
N ALA A 6 9.44 17.01 -75.69
CA ALA A 6 10.86 16.84 -75.37
C ALA A 6 11.15 17.85 -74.21
N SER A 7 12.31 18.16 -73.67
CA SER A 7 13.73 17.84 -73.84
C SER A 7 14.43 18.55 -72.66
N ALA A 8 15.58 18.02 -72.26
CA ALA A 8 16.49 18.57 -71.26
C ALA A 8 17.52 19.56 -71.86
N ALA A 9 18.38 20.08 -70.95
CA ALA A 9 19.78 20.57 -71.11
C ALA A 9 19.98 22.01 -71.65
N PRO A 10 21.19 22.64 -71.55
CA PRO A 10 22.54 22.16 -71.13
C PRO A 10 23.17 22.96 -69.96
N ALA A 11 24.18 22.49 -69.21
CA ALA A 11 25.55 22.01 -69.50
C ALA A 11 26.62 23.11 -69.55
N GLY A 12 27.75 22.83 -68.91
CA GLY A 12 29.01 23.55 -69.06
C GLY A 12 29.88 23.46 -67.81
N ALA A 13 31.12 22.97 -67.77
CA ALA A 13 31.90 22.02 -68.57
C ALA A 13 33.26 21.90 -67.84
N ALA A 14 34.07 20.93 -68.30
CA ALA A 14 35.51 20.76 -68.10
C ALA A 14 35.93 19.88 -66.89
N GLU A 15 36.82 18.91 -67.04
CA GLU A 15 37.57 18.42 -68.20
C GLU A 15 38.14 17.02 -67.87
N ALA A 16 38.66 16.37 -68.90
CA ALA A 16 39.24 15.02 -68.93
C ALA A 16 40.46 14.83 -67.98
N LEU A 17 41.06 13.67 -67.74
CA LEU A 17 41.51 12.65 -68.69
C LEU A 17 42.18 11.51 -67.88
N ALA A 18 41.84 10.25 -68.22
CA ALA A 18 42.73 9.07 -68.32
C ALA A 18 43.56 8.59 -67.10
N VAL A 19 43.40 7.30 -66.70
CA VAL A 19 44.35 6.19 -66.99
C VAL A 19 45.41 6.07 -65.88
N GLN A 20 45.84 4.93 -65.33
CA GLN A 20 45.57 3.49 -65.45
C GLN A 20 46.53 2.81 -64.44
N ILE A 21 46.40 1.49 -64.29
CA ILE A 21 47.42 0.51 -63.85
C ILE A 21 47.55 0.25 -62.34
N ALA A 22 47.33 -1.03 -62.03
CA ALA A 22 47.59 -1.68 -60.76
C ALA A 22 49.08 -2.07 -60.62
N ALA A 23 49.62 -1.99 -59.40
CA ALA A 23 50.70 -2.86 -58.93
C ALA A 23 50.76 -2.86 -57.39
N ARG A 24 50.81 -4.06 -56.80
CA ARG A 24 51.24 -4.40 -55.42
C ARG A 24 52.80 -4.38 -55.37
N PRO A 25 53.54 -4.55 -54.22
CA PRO A 25 53.15 -5.15 -52.92
C PRO A 25 53.83 -4.58 -51.64
N ASP A 26 53.53 -5.25 -50.52
CA ASP A 26 54.31 -5.49 -49.27
C ASP A 26 54.55 -4.39 -48.19
N ALA A 27 53.72 -4.50 -47.14
CA ALA A 27 54.00 -4.60 -45.68
C ALA A 27 55.13 -3.80 -44.99
N VAL A 28 54.77 -3.03 -43.93
CA VAL A 28 55.24 -3.13 -42.51
C VAL A 28 54.22 -2.38 -41.58
N PRO A 29 54.29 -2.36 -40.22
CA PRO A 29 53.57 -3.24 -39.30
C PRO A 29 52.56 -2.54 -38.36
N GLY A 30 51.89 -3.38 -37.56
CA GLY A 30 50.78 -3.11 -36.63
C GLY A 30 50.90 -1.93 -35.67
N ALA A 31 49.78 -1.20 -35.58
CA ALA A 31 49.33 -0.57 -34.34
C ALA A 31 48.21 -1.44 -33.76
N ALA A 32 48.48 -2.04 -32.60
CA ALA A 32 47.52 -2.83 -31.85
C ALA A 32 46.36 -1.94 -31.38
N ALA A 33 45.15 -2.22 -31.86
CA ALA A 33 43.92 -1.69 -31.29
C ALA A 33 43.66 -2.37 -29.95
N SER A 34 43.61 -1.60 -28.87
CA SER A 34 43.17 -2.08 -27.56
C SER A 34 41.73 -2.58 -27.64
N PRO A 35 41.41 -3.73 -27.01
CA PRO A 35 40.04 -4.23 -26.98
C PRO A 35 39.18 -3.30 -26.12
N VAL A 36 38.07 -2.83 -26.70
CA VAL A 36 36.98 -2.21 -25.95
C VAL A 36 36.39 -3.29 -25.05
N ALA A 37 36.63 -3.16 -23.74
CA ALA A 37 35.99 -4.00 -22.74
C ALA A 37 34.46 -3.86 -22.86
N PRO A 38 33.68 -4.94 -22.73
CA PRO A 38 32.24 -4.82 -22.68
C PRO A 38 31.86 -3.98 -21.45
N ALA A 39 31.06 -2.95 -21.68
CA ALA A 39 30.47 -2.15 -20.62
C ALA A 39 29.73 -3.10 -19.67
N GLU A 40 30.28 -3.29 -18.47
CA GLU A 40 29.55 -3.84 -17.34
C GLU A 40 28.27 -3.01 -17.21
N ALA A 41 27.14 -3.68 -17.40
CA ALA A 41 25.85 -3.13 -17.04
C ALA A 41 25.93 -2.74 -15.57
N ALA A 42 26.05 -1.44 -15.30
CA ALA A 42 25.95 -0.89 -13.97
C ALA A 42 24.60 -1.35 -13.40
N ALA A 43 24.66 -2.29 -12.46
CA ALA A 43 23.51 -2.69 -11.69
C ALA A 43 22.93 -1.43 -11.05
N SER A 44 21.66 -1.12 -11.35
CA SER A 44 20.89 -0.17 -10.54
C SER A 44 21.12 -0.51 -9.07
N PRO A 45 21.39 0.47 -8.19
CA PRO A 45 21.47 0.19 -6.77
C PRO A 45 20.15 -0.47 -6.37
N ALA A 46 20.25 -1.70 -5.86
CA ALA A 46 19.10 -2.42 -5.33
C ALA A 46 18.35 -1.47 -4.40
N ALA A 47 17.02 -1.38 -4.56
CA ALA A 47 16.19 -0.62 -3.65
C ALA A 47 16.59 -0.99 -2.21
N PRO A 48 16.86 -0.01 -1.34
CA PRO A 48 17.31 -0.31 0.01
C PRO A 48 16.28 -1.24 0.64
N GLY A 49 16.75 -2.36 1.18
CA GLY A 49 15.90 -3.39 1.76
C GLY A 49 14.92 -2.83 2.80
N PRO A 50 13.93 -3.64 3.22
CA PRO A 50 12.89 -3.19 4.15
C PRO A 50 13.51 -2.58 5.41
N ALA A 51 12.95 -1.46 5.86
CA ALA A 51 13.36 -0.88 7.15
C ALA A 51 13.03 -1.88 8.26
N ILE A 52 13.89 -1.95 9.28
CA ILE A 52 13.72 -2.90 10.37
C ILE A 52 13.33 -2.12 11.61
N ALA A 53 12.16 -2.41 12.16
CA ALA A 53 11.76 -1.95 13.47
C ALA A 53 12.37 -2.87 14.53
N THR A 54 13.36 -2.38 15.25
CA THR A 54 14.17 -3.14 16.21
C THR A 54 13.57 -3.12 17.62
N ASP A 55 12.88 -2.03 17.97
CA ASP A 55 12.28 -1.88 19.29
C ASP A 55 11.01 -1.03 19.23
N ALA A 56 10.14 -1.19 20.23
CA ALA A 56 8.98 -0.36 20.46
C ALA A 56 8.76 -0.16 21.97
N ARG A 57 8.52 1.09 22.37
CA ARG A 57 8.34 1.49 23.77
C ARG A 57 7.18 2.46 23.95
N LEU A 58 6.45 2.29 25.04
CA LEU A 58 5.41 3.20 25.49
C LEU A 58 5.90 3.98 26.72
N ALA A 59 5.73 5.29 26.71
CA ALA A 59 6.04 6.18 27.83
C ALA A 59 4.89 7.15 28.09
N GLY A 60 4.83 7.71 29.29
CA GLY A 60 3.79 8.67 29.70
C GLY A 60 2.71 8.07 30.59
N ASP A 61 1.54 8.73 30.60
CA ASP A 61 0.43 8.55 31.52
C ASP A 61 -0.94 8.65 30.83
N ALA A 62 -2.02 8.74 31.61
CA ALA A 62 -3.40 8.80 31.12
C ALA A 62 -3.80 10.16 30.51
N GLN A 63 -2.93 11.17 30.49
CA GLN A 63 -3.16 12.45 29.81
C GLN A 63 -2.35 12.55 28.53
N ARG A 64 -1.11 12.06 28.56
CA ARG A 64 -0.22 12.04 27.40
C ARG A 64 0.55 10.73 27.34
N THR A 65 0.44 10.03 26.22
CA THR A 65 1.19 8.79 25.97
C THR A 65 2.01 8.91 24.70
N ARG A 66 3.26 8.50 24.76
CA ARG A 66 4.21 8.47 23.65
C ARG A 66 4.50 7.04 23.27
N LEU A 67 4.28 6.69 22.00
CA LEU A 67 4.81 5.47 21.38
C LEU A 67 6.07 5.85 20.60
N VAL A 68 7.17 5.14 20.87
CA VAL A 68 8.41 5.27 20.10
C VAL A 68 8.76 3.93 19.51
N ILE A 69 9.03 3.90 18.20
CA ILE A 69 9.49 2.72 17.47
C ILE A 69 10.89 3.04 16.96
N ASP A 70 11.88 2.22 17.34
CA ASP A 70 13.25 2.32 16.85
C ASP A 70 13.35 1.60 15.50
N LEU A 71 13.87 2.30 14.50
CA LEU A 71 13.95 1.89 13.11
C LEU A 71 15.41 1.90 12.64
N SER A 72 15.77 0.97 11.76
CA SER A 72 17.10 0.93 11.14
C SER A 72 17.36 2.11 10.20
N ARG A 73 16.30 2.71 9.65
CA ARG A 73 16.36 3.88 8.77
C ARG A 73 15.07 4.71 8.91
N PRO A 74 15.12 6.02 8.62
CA PRO A 74 13.91 6.83 8.58
C PRO A 74 12.97 6.34 7.47
N VAL A 75 11.67 6.44 7.73
CA VAL A 75 10.62 6.07 6.78
C VAL A 75 9.54 7.14 6.79
N GLU A 76 8.98 7.42 5.62
CA GLU A 76 7.74 8.21 5.55
C GLU A 76 6.58 7.34 5.98
N PHE A 77 5.65 7.91 6.74
CA PHE A 77 4.52 7.17 7.27
C PHE A 77 3.28 8.03 7.29
N ARG A 78 2.13 7.37 7.43
CA ARG A 78 0.85 8.05 7.58
C ARG A 78 0.22 7.67 8.90
N ALA A 79 -0.16 8.66 9.70
CA ALA A 79 -0.88 8.46 10.96
C ALA A 79 -2.30 9.00 10.86
N PHE A 80 -3.27 8.25 11.40
CA PHE A 80 -4.65 8.73 11.51
C PHE A 80 -5.42 7.99 12.60
N THR A 81 -6.50 8.61 13.07
CA THR A 81 -7.39 8.03 14.07
C THR A 81 -8.59 7.34 13.42
N LEU A 82 -9.15 6.34 14.11
CA LEU A 82 -10.43 5.69 13.80
C LEU A 82 -11.28 5.61 15.07
N ALA A 83 -12.59 5.81 14.92
CA ALA A 83 -13.57 5.62 15.98
C ALA A 83 -14.15 4.20 15.94
N ASN A 84 -14.65 3.74 17.09
CA ASN A 84 -15.41 2.50 17.26
C ASN A 84 -14.66 1.20 16.87
N PRO A 85 -13.74 0.68 17.69
CA PRO A 85 -13.20 1.28 18.92
C PRO A 85 -12.15 2.35 18.62
N TYR A 86 -11.79 3.17 19.62
CA TYR A 86 -10.76 4.21 19.47
C TYR A 86 -9.42 3.60 19.10
N ARG A 87 -8.93 3.93 17.91
CA ARG A 87 -7.68 3.40 17.36
C ARG A 87 -6.85 4.51 16.72
N VAL A 88 -5.54 4.39 16.80
CA VAL A 88 -4.60 5.13 15.94
C VAL A 88 -3.92 4.13 15.01
N ILE A 89 -3.94 4.44 13.72
CA ILE A 89 -3.35 3.64 12.66
C ILE A 89 -2.09 4.36 12.15
N LEU A 90 -1.00 3.62 12.04
CA LEU A 90 0.24 4.03 11.38
C LEU A 90 0.46 3.12 10.17
N ASP A 91 0.38 3.69 8.97
CA ASP A 91 0.73 3.01 7.72
C ASP A 91 2.20 3.30 7.40
N LEU A 92 2.96 2.23 7.22
CA LEU A 92 4.41 2.23 7.02
C LEU A 92 4.77 1.53 5.70
N PRO A 93 5.75 2.03 4.94
CA PRO A 93 6.27 1.35 3.76
C PRO A 93 7.27 0.27 4.18
N GLU A 94 7.19 -0.93 3.61
CA GLU A 94 8.17 -2.02 3.72
C GLU A 94 8.94 -2.07 5.06
N VAL A 95 8.21 -2.08 6.20
CA VAL A 95 8.83 -2.22 7.54
C VAL A 95 8.68 -3.66 8.01
N ARG A 96 9.81 -4.29 8.36
CA ARG A 96 9.83 -5.57 9.07
C ARG A 96 10.01 -5.34 10.56
N PHE A 97 9.28 -6.07 11.39
CA PHE A 97 9.37 -5.96 12.84
C PHE A 97 10.23 -7.09 13.40
N ALA A 98 11.31 -6.74 14.11
CA ALA A 98 12.28 -7.68 14.67
C ALA A 98 12.10 -7.91 16.19
N PHE A 99 10.94 -7.56 16.72
CA PHE A 99 10.53 -7.84 18.09
C PHE A 99 9.23 -8.66 18.11
N ASP A 100 8.98 -9.37 19.19
CA ASP A 100 7.88 -10.31 19.32
C ASP A 100 6.54 -9.62 19.64
N ALA A 101 5.44 -10.23 19.19
CA ALA A 101 4.10 -9.66 19.28
C ALA A 101 3.62 -9.42 20.72
N SER A 102 4.22 -10.05 21.73
CA SER A 102 3.84 -9.85 23.13
C SER A 102 4.19 -8.44 23.62
N LYS A 103 5.19 -7.80 23.00
CA LYS A 103 5.54 -6.40 23.28
C LYS A 103 4.36 -5.45 23.06
N GLY A 104 3.56 -5.76 22.04
CA GLY A 104 2.31 -5.08 21.69
C GLY A 104 1.19 -5.19 22.73
N GLN A 105 1.27 -6.12 23.68
CA GLN A 105 0.24 -6.33 24.70
C GLN A 105 0.46 -5.46 25.95
N THR A 106 1.51 -4.64 25.95
CA THR A 106 1.84 -3.77 27.08
C THR A 106 0.87 -2.59 27.15
N LYS A 107 0.08 -2.54 28.23
CA LYS A 107 -0.78 -1.38 28.53
C LYS A 107 0.01 -0.26 29.18
N ARG A 108 -0.13 0.97 28.67
CA ARG A 108 0.45 2.17 29.29
C ARG A 108 -0.35 3.42 28.92
N GLY A 109 -0.75 4.17 29.93
CA GLY A 109 -1.43 5.45 29.75
C GLY A 109 -2.72 5.32 28.93
N LEU A 110 -2.78 6.02 27.80
CA LEU A 110 -3.90 6.03 26.84
C LEU A 110 -3.90 4.82 25.90
N VAL A 111 -2.84 4.01 25.88
CA VAL A 111 -2.70 2.84 25.00
C VAL A 111 -3.02 1.57 25.78
N ASN A 112 -4.03 0.82 25.33
CA ASN A 112 -4.36 -0.50 25.87
C ASN A 112 -3.42 -1.58 25.31
N ALA A 113 -3.22 -1.54 23.98
CA ALA A 113 -2.35 -2.46 23.26
C ALA A 113 -1.98 -1.84 21.91
N TYR A 114 -0.97 -2.37 21.25
CA TYR A 114 -0.70 -2.11 19.85
C TYR A 114 -0.39 -3.41 19.10
N ARG A 115 -0.81 -3.48 17.85
CA ARG A 115 -0.61 -4.62 16.96
C ARG A 115 0.14 -4.14 15.74
N TYR A 116 0.93 -5.01 15.13
CA TYR A 116 1.71 -4.66 13.96
C TYR A 116 1.87 -5.87 13.03
N GLY A 117 2.09 -5.60 11.76
CA GLY A 117 2.35 -6.62 10.75
C GLY A 117 2.15 -6.10 9.34
N ASP A 118 2.39 -6.97 8.36
CA ASP A 118 2.10 -6.70 6.96
C ASP A 118 0.58 -6.58 6.76
N PHE A 119 0.13 -5.58 6.01
CA PHE A 119 -1.29 -5.42 5.64
C PHE A 119 -1.53 -5.42 4.13
N ALA A 120 -0.48 -5.22 3.34
CA ALA A 120 -0.47 -5.38 1.90
C ALA A 120 0.97 -5.72 1.46
N PRO A 121 1.17 -6.26 0.25
CA PRO A 121 2.51 -6.48 -0.28
C PRO A 121 3.35 -5.19 -0.22
N GLY A 122 4.47 -5.27 0.49
CA GLY A 122 5.37 -4.13 0.70
C GLY A 122 4.85 -3.02 1.64
N LYS A 123 3.80 -3.29 2.44
CA LYS A 123 3.27 -2.31 3.39
C LYS A 123 2.98 -2.93 4.75
N ALA A 124 3.42 -2.23 5.79
CA ALA A 124 3.25 -2.57 7.18
C ALA A 124 2.27 -1.61 7.86
N ARG A 125 1.50 -2.10 8.83
CA ARG A 125 0.56 -1.28 9.59
C ARG A 125 0.74 -1.55 11.07
N VAL A 126 0.78 -0.48 11.86
CA VAL A 126 0.66 -0.53 13.32
C VAL A 126 -0.71 0.01 13.71
N VAL A 127 -1.43 -0.72 14.55
CA VAL A 127 -2.73 -0.33 15.09
C VAL A 127 -2.63 -0.25 16.59
N VAL A 128 -2.83 0.94 17.11
CA VAL A 128 -2.79 1.24 18.54
C VAL A 128 -4.21 1.27 19.05
N ASP A 129 -4.59 0.31 19.89
CA ASP A 129 -5.88 0.24 20.57
C ASP A 129 -5.84 1.19 21.78
N LEU A 130 -6.78 2.12 21.85
CA LEU A 130 -6.79 3.19 22.84
C LEU A 130 -7.82 2.95 23.94
N ALA A 131 -7.52 3.43 25.14
CA ALA A 131 -8.43 3.39 26.28
C ALA A 131 -9.51 4.49 26.23
N GLU A 132 -9.16 5.63 25.66
CA GLU A 132 -9.99 6.84 25.62
C GLU A 132 -9.81 7.56 24.27
N PRO A 133 -10.69 8.51 23.90
CA PRO A 133 -10.48 9.33 22.71
C PRO A 133 -9.16 10.11 22.83
N VAL A 134 -8.37 10.13 21.75
CA VAL A 134 -7.09 10.87 21.72
C VAL A 134 -6.93 11.69 20.45
N THR A 135 -6.22 12.80 20.54
CA THR A 135 -5.69 13.51 19.38
C THR A 135 -4.22 13.19 19.21
N ILE A 136 -3.77 13.08 17.96
CA ILE A 136 -2.34 12.99 17.63
C ILE A 136 -1.75 14.40 17.80
N ASP A 137 -1.03 14.65 18.89
CA ASP A 137 -0.34 15.92 19.15
C ASP A 137 0.86 16.07 18.21
N LYS A 138 1.66 14.99 18.09
CA LYS A 138 2.82 14.95 17.20
C LYS A 138 3.01 13.54 16.63
N ALA A 139 3.33 13.47 15.35
CA ALA A 139 3.76 12.25 14.70
C ALA A 139 4.90 12.60 13.74
N PHE A 140 6.12 12.12 14.02
CA PHE A 140 7.31 12.42 13.21
C PHE A 140 8.34 11.30 13.30
N VAL A 141 9.27 11.27 12.36
CA VAL A 141 10.45 10.42 12.41
C VAL A 141 11.69 11.27 12.68
N LEU A 142 12.50 10.85 13.64
CA LEU A 142 13.83 11.36 13.87
C LEU A 142 14.84 10.51 13.10
N GLU A 143 15.77 11.16 12.44
CA GLU A 143 16.90 10.48 11.80
C GLU A 143 17.81 9.81 12.84
N ALA A 144 18.58 8.82 12.38
CA ALA A 144 19.62 8.23 13.20
C ALA A 144 20.72 9.27 13.45
N VAL A 145 21.08 9.49 14.72
CA VAL A 145 22.12 10.45 15.11
C VAL A 145 23.06 9.76 16.08
N ASP A 146 24.36 9.88 15.83
CA ASP A 146 25.42 9.18 16.55
C ASP A 146 25.16 7.67 16.62
N ASN A 147 25.03 7.13 17.84
CA ASN A 147 24.78 5.71 18.11
C ASN A 147 23.30 5.42 18.42
N GLN A 148 22.39 6.36 18.09
CA GLN A 148 20.95 6.19 18.30
C GLN A 148 20.26 5.86 16.96
N PRO A 149 19.38 4.85 16.92
CA PRO A 149 18.66 4.50 15.70
C PRO A 149 17.68 5.60 15.30
N ALA A 150 17.16 5.52 14.07
CA ALA A 150 16.05 6.36 13.65
C ALA A 150 14.83 6.04 14.52
N ARG A 151 13.99 7.04 14.83
CA ARG A 151 12.89 6.89 15.78
C ARG A 151 11.60 7.45 15.23
N LEU A 152 10.60 6.60 15.03
CA LEU A 152 9.23 7.06 14.80
C LEU A 152 8.60 7.37 16.16
N VAL A 153 8.17 8.61 16.35
CA VAL A 153 7.56 9.10 17.58
C VAL A 153 6.11 9.48 17.30
N LEU A 154 5.20 8.91 18.10
CA LEU A 154 3.77 9.23 18.11
C LEU A 154 3.38 9.70 19.51
N ASP A 155 3.07 10.99 19.64
CA ASP A 155 2.55 11.62 20.85
C ASP A 155 1.02 11.71 20.78
N LEU A 156 0.36 11.06 21.72
CA LEU A 156 -1.09 11.03 21.88
C LEU A 156 -1.47 11.82 23.12
N VAL A 157 -2.48 12.68 23.00
CA VAL A 157 -3.05 13.45 24.11
C VAL A 157 -4.52 13.13 24.23
N LYS A 158 -5.00 12.95 25.46
CA LYS A 158 -6.41 12.71 25.75
C LYS A 158 -7.26 13.86 25.20
N THR A 159 -8.36 13.52 24.54
CA THR A 159 -9.34 14.49 24.06
C THR A 159 -10.76 14.02 24.40
N ASP A 160 -11.75 14.86 24.16
CA ASP A 160 -13.15 14.45 24.27
C ASP A 160 -13.66 13.77 22.99
N ALA A 161 -14.75 13.02 23.13
CA ALA A 161 -15.30 12.23 22.03
C ALA A 161 -15.83 13.10 20.87
N ALA A 162 -16.24 14.34 21.13
CA ALA A 162 -16.76 15.25 20.10
C ALA A 162 -15.62 15.75 19.21
N HIS A 163 -14.52 16.21 19.81
CA HIS A 163 -13.29 16.58 19.11
C HIS A 163 -12.66 15.39 18.37
N PHE A 164 -12.69 14.20 18.96
CA PHE A 164 -12.25 12.99 18.28
C PHE A 164 -13.08 12.67 17.04
N THR A 165 -14.41 12.72 17.15
CA THR A 165 -15.31 12.40 16.03
C THR A 165 -15.15 13.41 14.89
N SER A 166 -15.02 14.70 15.21
CA SER A 166 -14.78 15.76 14.23
C SER A 166 -13.45 15.56 13.50
N THR A 167 -12.36 15.25 14.21
CA THR A 167 -11.06 15.02 13.57
C THR A 167 -11.04 13.76 12.69
N VAL A 168 -11.74 12.69 13.09
CA VAL A 168 -11.90 11.49 12.25
C VAL A 168 -12.70 11.81 11.00
N ALA A 169 -13.79 12.58 11.10
CA ALA A 169 -14.62 12.99 9.96
C ALA A 169 -13.82 13.85 8.97
N THR A 170 -13.16 14.90 9.45
CA THR A 170 -12.33 15.78 8.61
C THR A 170 -11.14 15.03 7.99
N ALA A 171 -10.53 14.10 8.73
CA ALA A 171 -9.49 13.26 8.18
C ALA A 171 -10.06 12.30 7.13
N ALA A 172 -11.28 11.77 7.27
CA ALA A 172 -11.90 10.97 6.22
C ALA A 172 -12.14 11.80 4.96
N GLU A 173 -12.65 13.03 5.09
CA GLU A 173 -12.90 13.98 4.00
C GLU A 173 -11.62 14.37 3.24
N ALA A 174 -10.57 14.77 3.97
CA ALA A 174 -9.28 15.18 3.38
C ALA A 174 -8.53 14.03 2.68
N ARG A 175 -8.87 12.77 3.01
CA ARG A 175 -8.29 11.57 2.37
C ARG A 175 -9.03 11.18 1.09
N GLY A 176 -9.95 12.03 0.64
CA GLY A 176 -11.00 11.64 -0.27
C GLY A 176 -11.97 10.78 0.49
N ALA A 177 -12.88 11.41 1.24
CA ALA A 177 -14.11 10.70 1.56
C ALA A 177 -14.73 10.28 0.22
N PRO A 178 -15.24 9.05 0.12
CA PRO A 178 -16.07 8.68 -1.02
C PRO A 178 -17.17 9.73 -1.15
N PRO A 179 -17.60 10.08 -2.37
CA PRO A 179 -18.65 11.07 -2.55
C PRO A 179 -19.82 10.72 -1.63
N GLU A 180 -20.34 11.75 -0.94
CA GLU A 180 -21.73 11.77 -0.50
C GLU A 180 -22.54 11.08 -1.60
N VAL A 181 -23.22 9.99 -1.26
CA VAL A 181 -23.98 9.20 -2.23
C VAL A 181 -25.08 10.06 -2.81
N GLU A 182 -24.77 10.80 -3.87
CA GLU A 182 -25.71 10.97 -4.96
C GLU A 182 -26.13 9.57 -5.38
N HIS A 183 -27.44 9.32 -5.35
CA HIS A 183 -28.03 8.14 -5.94
C HIS A 183 -27.60 8.07 -7.40
N VAL A 184 -26.58 7.27 -7.71
CA VAL A 184 -26.27 6.93 -9.10
C VAL A 184 -27.24 5.85 -9.51
N ASP A 185 -28.18 6.20 -10.38
CA ASP A 185 -29.17 5.28 -10.97
C ASP A 185 -28.55 3.97 -11.51
N THR A 186 -29.30 2.89 -11.31
CA THR A 186 -29.30 1.57 -11.98
C THR A 186 -27.97 0.78 -12.15
N PRO A 187 -27.88 -0.51 -11.75
CA PRO A 187 -26.85 -1.41 -12.27
C PRO A 187 -26.94 -1.51 -13.80
N ALA A 188 -25.84 -1.20 -14.49
CA ALA A 188 -25.72 -1.19 -15.95
C ALA A 188 -25.65 -2.59 -16.60
N ASP A 189 -26.23 -3.62 -15.97
CA ASP A 189 -26.28 -4.95 -16.53
C ASP A 189 -27.62 -5.56 -16.13
N GLY A 190 -28.38 -6.11 -17.09
CA GLY A 190 -29.76 -6.60 -16.90
C GLY A 190 -29.93 -7.75 -15.90
N ASP A 191 -28.93 -8.00 -15.04
CA ASP A 191 -28.96 -8.93 -13.92
C ASP A 191 -29.73 -8.32 -12.74
N THR A 192 -30.98 -8.77 -12.58
CA THR A 192 -31.89 -8.29 -11.54
C THR A 192 -31.76 -9.04 -10.21
N ARG A 193 -30.76 -9.91 -10.05
CA ARG A 193 -30.61 -10.70 -8.82
C ARG A 193 -30.24 -9.79 -7.64
N PRO A 194 -30.87 -9.97 -6.46
CA PRO A 194 -30.51 -9.21 -5.27
C PRO A 194 -29.06 -9.52 -4.85
N VAL A 195 -28.34 -8.45 -4.47
CA VAL A 195 -26.96 -8.53 -4.00
C VAL A 195 -26.95 -8.78 -2.49
N ILE A 196 -26.25 -9.82 -2.05
CA ILE A 196 -25.96 -10.07 -0.63
C ILE A 196 -24.50 -9.73 -0.38
N CYS A 197 -24.26 -8.82 0.57
CA CYS A 197 -22.91 -8.50 1.03
C CYS A 197 -22.57 -9.32 2.28
N LEU A 198 -21.56 -10.18 2.18
CA LEU A 198 -21.03 -10.94 3.31
C LEU A 198 -19.79 -10.24 3.86
N ASP A 199 -19.80 -9.95 5.15
CA ASP A 199 -18.74 -9.24 5.85
C ASP A 199 -18.07 -10.14 6.89
N PRO A 200 -17.09 -10.99 6.50
CA PRO A 200 -16.34 -11.74 7.49
C PRO A 200 -15.57 -10.77 8.41
N GLY A 201 -15.94 -10.76 9.69
CA GLY A 201 -15.36 -9.92 10.73
C GLY A 201 -13.82 -10.01 10.79
N HIS A 202 -13.18 -8.96 11.32
CA HIS A 202 -11.73 -8.92 11.54
C HIS A 202 -10.89 -9.10 10.25
N GLY A 203 -9.69 -9.68 10.36
CA GLY A 203 -8.77 -9.95 9.25
C GLY A 203 -7.41 -9.26 9.42
N GLY A 204 -6.37 -9.85 8.84
CA GLY A 204 -4.98 -9.42 8.96
C GLY A 204 -4.55 -9.36 10.42
N ILE A 205 -4.14 -8.17 10.85
CA ILE A 205 -3.72 -7.85 12.22
C ILE A 205 -4.85 -7.91 13.27
N ASP A 206 -6.11 -7.90 12.84
CA ASP A 206 -7.24 -8.10 13.74
C ASP A 206 -7.58 -9.59 13.75
N SER A 207 -7.20 -10.29 14.82
CA SER A 207 -7.52 -11.71 15.02
C SER A 207 -8.98 -11.96 15.41
N GLY A 208 -9.67 -10.93 15.89
CA GLY A 208 -10.86 -11.10 16.72
C GLY A 208 -10.56 -11.86 18.01
N THR A 209 -11.57 -12.52 18.54
CA THR A 209 -11.49 -13.37 19.72
C THR A 209 -10.60 -14.58 19.45
N THR A 210 -9.62 -14.83 20.33
CA THR A 210 -8.78 -16.03 20.28
C THR A 210 -9.28 -17.04 21.29
N GLY A 211 -9.64 -18.25 20.83
CA GLY A 211 -10.08 -19.33 21.71
C GLY A 211 -8.93 -20.01 22.44
N ALA A 212 -9.25 -20.90 23.39
CA ALA A 212 -8.28 -21.66 24.18
C ALA A 212 -7.34 -22.54 23.33
N SER A 213 -7.75 -22.90 22.11
CA SER A 213 -7.02 -23.75 21.17
C SER A 213 -6.23 -22.98 20.10
N ALA A 214 -5.92 -21.69 20.32
CA ALA A 214 -5.20 -20.82 19.38
C ALA A 214 -5.91 -20.57 18.02
N PHE A 215 -7.19 -20.96 17.89
CA PHE A 215 -8.01 -20.57 16.75
C PHE A 215 -8.48 -19.12 16.89
N ALA A 216 -8.17 -18.31 15.88
CA ALA A 216 -8.58 -16.92 15.79
C ALA A 216 -9.94 -16.79 15.08
N GLU A 217 -10.84 -16.01 15.66
CA GLU A 217 -12.18 -15.73 15.11
C GLU A 217 -12.11 -15.31 13.64
N LYS A 218 -11.12 -14.49 13.25
CA LYS A 218 -10.92 -14.04 11.87
C LYS A 218 -10.86 -15.16 10.82
N ASN A 219 -10.36 -16.34 11.19
CA ASN A 219 -10.23 -17.48 10.30
C ASN A 219 -11.57 -18.21 10.19
N ILE A 220 -12.21 -18.46 11.34
CA ILE A 220 -13.51 -19.15 11.41
C ILE A 220 -14.57 -18.36 10.63
N VAL A 221 -14.67 -17.05 10.85
CA VAL A 221 -15.66 -16.22 10.16
C VAL A 221 -15.38 -16.10 8.66
N LEU A 222 -14.11 -16.13 8.24
CA LEU A 222 -13.75 -16.16 6.82
C LEU A 222 -14.19 -17.47 6.17
N ASP A 223 -13.88 -18.61 6.78
CA ASP A 223 -14.23 -19.93 6.25
C ASP A 223 -15.75 -20.11 6.16
N VAL A 224 -16.50 -19.65 7.17
CA VAL A 224 -17.97 -19.63 7.15
C VAL A 224 -18.49 -18.75 6.02
N ALA A 225 -17.95 -17.54 5.85
CA ALA A 225 -18.40 -16.62 4.82
C ALA A 225 -18.11 -17.12 3.39
N LEU A 226 -16.94 -17.74 3.17
CA LEU A 226 -16.60 -18.38 1.89
C LEU A 226 -17.54 -19.55 1.58
N THR A 227 -17.81 -20.40 2.57
CA THR A 227 -18.76 -21.51 2.42
C THR A 227 -20.19 -21.01 2.12
N LEU A 228 -20.61 -19.92 2.76
CA LEU A 228 -21.91 -19.30 2.51
C LEU A 228 -21.98 -18.67 1.12
N ARG A 229 -20.92 -17.96 0.68
CA ARG A 229 -20.81 -17.43 -0.68
C ARG A 229 -21.05 -18.54 -1.70
N ASP A 230 -20.29 -19.63 -1.62
CA ASP A 230 -20.33 -20.71 -2.61
C ASP A 230 -21.75 -21.32 -2.70
N LYS A 231 -22.43 -21.49 -1.57
CA LYS A 231 -23.82 -21.98 -1.53
C LYS A 231 -24.82 -20.99 -2.13
N LEU A 232 -24.66 -19.70 -1.84
CA LEU A 232 -25.53 -18.64 -2.37
C LEU A 232 -25.35 -18.48 -3.88
N GLU A 233 -24.11 -18.48 -4.37
CA GLU A 233 -23.79 -18.39 -5.79
C GLU A 233 -24.26 -19.64 -6.55
N ALA A 234 -24.05 -20.84 -6.01
CA ALA A 234 -24.51 -22.09 -6.61
C ALA A 234 -26.04 -22.16 -6.74
N SER A 235 -26.79 -21.44 -5.89
CA SER A 235 -28.25 -21.35 -6.01
C SER A 235 -28.70 -20.60 -7.27
N GLY A 236 -27.83 -19.76 -7.84
CA GLY A 236 -28.13 -18.89 -8.98
C GLY A 236 -29.06 -17.71 -8.66
N LYS A 237 -29.64 -17.64 -7.46
CA LYS A 237 -30.67 -16.64 -7.08
C LYS A 237 -30.10 -15.30 -6.66
N TYR A 238 -28.85 -15.27 -6.22
CA TYR A 238 -28.22 -14.10 -5.60
C TYR A 238 -26.91 -13.77 -6.28
N ARG A 239 -26.56 -12.49 -6.24
CA ARG A 239 -25.17 -12.04 -6.43
C ARG A 239 -24.54 -11.89 -5.06
N VAL A 240 -23.30 -12.33 -4.89
CA VAL A 240 -22.59 -12.19 -3.62
C VAL A 240 -21.43 -11.23 -3.78
N VAL A 241 -21.30 -10.32 -2.83
CA VAL A 241 -20.14 -9.43 -2.68
C VAL A 241 -19.55 -9.70 -1.30
N MET A 242 -18.23 -9.77 -1.19
CA MET A 242 -17.57 -9.92 0.11
C MET A 242 -16.77 -8.66 0.44
N THR A 243 -16.77 -8.24 1.71
CA THR A 243 -15.90 -7.13 2.16
C THR A 243 -14.42 -7.53 2.14
N ARG A 244 -14.13 -8.81 2.41
CA ARG A 244 -12.84 -9.48 2.17
C ARG A 244 -13.06 -10.95 1.83
N SER A 245 -12.17 -11.50 1.01
CA SER A 245 -12.10 -12.94 0.67
C SER A 245 -10.79 -13.60 1.09
N THR A 246 -9.90 -12.84 1.73
CA THR A 246 -8.59 -13.27 2.24
C THR A 246 -8.38 -12.75 3.66
N ASP A 247 -7.25 -13.12 4.29
CA ASP A 247 -6.85 -12.63 5.60
C ASP A 247 -6.32 -11.18 5.54
N THR A 248 -7.19 -10.24 5.18
CA THR A 248 -6.89 -8.81 5.05
C THR A 248 -7.75 -8.00 6.01
N PHE A 249 -7.15 -7.00 6.66
CA PHE A 249 -7.90 -6.07 7.51
C PHE A 249 -8.68 -5.04 6.69
N ILE A 250 -10.00 -4.99 6.85
CA ILE A 250 -10.88 -3.95 6.28
C ILE A 250 -11.44 -3.04 7.40
N PRO A 251 -11.25 -1.71 7.33
CA PRO A 251 -11.85 -0.77 8.30
C PRO A 251 -13.38 -0.83 8.30
N LEU A 252 -14.03 -0.61 9.46
CA LEU A 252 -15.49 -0.72 9.59
C LEU A 252 -16.27 0.19 8.62
N GLY A 253 -15.86 1.45 8.47
CA GLY A 253 -16.49 2.37 7.50
C GLY A 253 -16.37 1.88 6.05
N GLU A 254 -15.25 1.25 5.71
CA GLU A 254 -15.02 0.68 4.38
C GLU A 254 -15.91 -0.53 4.11
N ARG A 255 -16.18 -1.37 5.12
CA ARG A 255 -17.12 -2.52 5.02
C ARG A 255 -18.53 -2.05 4.63
N VAL A 256 -19.03 -1.00 5.30
CA VAL A 256 -20.33 -0.40 4.98
C VAL A 256 -20.32 0.25 3.60
N ARG A 257 -19.22 0.91 3.22
CA ARG A 257 -19.07 1.51 1.89
C ARG A 257 -19.15 0.47 0.78
N ILE A 258 -18.47 -0.68 0.91
CA ILE A 258 -18.52 -1.77 -0.05
C ILE A 258 -19.96 -2.24 -0.27
N ALA A 259 -20.72 -2.44 0.82
CA ALA A 259 -22.11 -2.86 0.74
C ALA A 259 -23.00 -1.83 0.01
N ARG A 260 -22.86 -0.54 0.36
CA ARG A 260 -23.62 0.55 -0.27
C ARG A 260 -23.26 0.74 -1.75
N ALA A 261 -21.98 0.73 -2.08
CA ALA A 261 -21.49 0.87 -3.46
C ALA A 261 -21.99 -0.26 -4.37
N ASN A 262 -22.21 -1.45 -3.83
CA ASN A 262 -22.75 -2.59 -4.55
C ASN A 262 -24.28 -2.73 -4.43
N ARG A 263 -24.97 -1.75 -3.82
CA ARG A 263 -26.42 -1.78 -3.60
C ARG A 263 -26.89 -3.10 -2.96
N ALA A 264 -26.17 -3.56 -1.94
CA ALA A 264 -26.51 -4.79 -1.25
C ALA A 264 -27.94 -4.70 -0.69
N ALA A 265 -28.80 -5.65 -1.06
CA ALA A 265 -30.14 -5.80 -0.51
C ALA A 265 -30.11 -6.37 0.91
N LEU A 266 -29.03 -7.09 1.26
CA LEU A 266 -28.79 -7.63 2.59
C LEU A 266 -27.29 -7.53 2.92
N PHE A 267 -26.99 -7.13 4.15
CA PHE A 267 -25.64 -7.13 4.72
C PHE A 267 -25.59 -8.09 5.90
N VAL A 268 -24.66 -9.04 5.88
CA VAL A 268 -24.47 -10.06 6.92
C VAL A 268 -23.04 -9.96 7.45
N SER A 269 -22.89 -9.62 8.73
CA SER A 269 -21.60 -9.55 9.44
C SER A 269 -21.53 -10.55 10.57
#